data_AF-A0A2X0SUT8-F1
#
_entry.id   AF-A0A2X0SUT8-F1
#
_cell.length_a   1.000
_cell.length_b   1.000
_cell.length_c   1.000
_cell.angle_alpha   90.00
_cell.angle_beta   90.00
_cell.angle_gamma   90.00
#
_symmetry.space_group_name_H-M   'P 1'
#
loop_
_entity.id
_entity.type
_entity.pdbx_description
1 polymer ?
#
loop_
_entity_poly.entity_id
_entity_poly.type
_entity_poly.pdbx_seq_one_letter_code
_entity_poly.pdbx_strand_id
1 'polypeptide(L)' 'MISLGGVIGTGLFLSSGYTIHEAGPLGTVIAYLVGGLIVFAVMLCLGELSVAMPYKGAFHVYVKKYIGP' A
#
# COMPACT_ATOMS: atom_id res chain seq x y z
N MET A 1 -4.72 12.38 0.22
CA MET A 1 -4.73 12.55 -1.25
C MET A 1 -3.36 12.91 -1.85
N ILE A 2 -2.44 13.55 -1.10
CA ILE A 2 -1.05 13.82 -1.57
C ILE A 2 -0.30 12.54 -2.01
N SER A 3 -0.54 11.41 -1.32
CA SER A 3 0.09 10.13 -1.65
C SER A 3 -0.23 9.60 -3.06
N LEU A 4 -1.43 9.85 -3.58
CA LEU A 4 -1.86 9.32 -4.88
C LEU A 4 -1.06 9.93 -6.04
N GLY A 5 -0.75 11.23 -5.95
CA GLY A 5 0.10 11.92 -6.92
C GLY A 5 1.56 11.48 -6.88
N GLY A 6 2.11 11.20 -5.69
CA GLY A 6 3.48 10.67 -5.55
C GLY A 6 3.62 9.23 -6.05
N VAL A 7 2.64 8.38 -5.76
CA VAL A 7 2.63 6.98 -6.20
C VAL A 7 2.48 6.87 -7.72
N ILE A 8 1.57 7.62 -8.35
CA ILE A 8 1.43 7.59 -9.81
C ILE A 8 2.61 8.27 -10.50
N GLY A 9 3.16 9.35 -9.94
CA GLY A 9 4.31 10.06 -10.48
C GLY A 9 5.60 9.24 -10.44
N THR A 10 6.45 9.49 -9.45
CA THR A 10 7.76 8.81 -9.33
C THR A 10 7.59 7.31 -9.06
N GLY A 11 6.59 6.91 -8.28
CA GLY A 11 6.37 5.50 -7.94
C GLY A 11 6.06 4.61 -9.14
N LEU A 12 5.22 5.05 -10.08
CA LEU A 12 4.81 4.22 -11.21
C LEU A 12 5.75 4.43 -12.40
N PHE A 13 6.04 5.67 -12.80
CA PHE A 13 6.84 5.91 -14.01
C PHE A 13 8.35 5.70 -13.82
N LEU A 14 8.93 6.18 -12.71
CA LEU A 14 10.36 6.03 -12.46
C LEU A 14 10.70 4.61 -11.94
N SER A 15 9.89 4.08 -11.02
CA SER A 15 10.14 2.74 -10.45
C SER A 15 9.86 1.61 -11.43
N SER A 16 8.90 1.73 -12.35
CA SER A 16 8.61 0.64 -13.30
C SER A 16 9.78 0.40 -14.24
N GLY A 17 10.40 1.47 -14.78
CA GLY A 17 11.56 1.33 -15.67
C GLY A 17 12.74 0.67 -14.97
N TYR A 18 13.01 1.07 -13.72
CA TYR A 18 14.04 0.46 -12.88
C TYR A 18 13.75 -1.02 -12.59
N THR A 19 12.51 -1.34 -12.18
CA THR A 19 12.10 -2.71 -11.85
C THR A 19 12.15 -3.64 -13.06
N ILE A 20 11.74 -3.16 -14.25
CA ILE A 20 11.84 -3.92 -15.51
C ILE A 20 13.29 -4.16 -15.89
N HIS A 21 14.19 -3.21 -15.65
CA HIS A 21 15.60 -3.36 -15.97
C HIS A 21 16.31 -4.37 -15.05
N GLU A 22 16.04 -4.36 -13.74
CA GLU A 22 16.65 -5.30 -12.79
C GLU A 22 16.01 -6.69 -12.83
N ALA A 23 14.68 -6.77 -12.70
CA ALA A 23 13.97 -8.04 -12.52
C ALA A 23 13.51 -8.69 -13.85
N GLY A 24 13.58 -7.94 -14.95
CA GLY A 24 13.05 -8.34 -16.25
C GLY A 24 11.51 -8.22 -16.35
N PRO A 25 10.93 -8.32 -17.56
CA PRO A 25 9.50 -8.05 -17.77
C PRO A 25 8.56 -8.97 -16.96
N LEU A 26 8.88 -10.26 -16.89
CA LEU A 26 8.11 -11.25 -16.13
C LEU A 26 8.28 -11.07 -14.62
N GLY A 27 9.50 -10.77 -14.17
CA GLY A 27 9.81 -10.53 -12.75
C GLY A 27 9.07 -9.31 -12.22
N THR A 28 8.98 -8.23 -13.01
CA THR A 28 8.23 -7.03 -12.65
C THR A 28 6.75 -7.32 -12.45
N VAL A 29 6.10 -8.05 -13.37
CA VAL A 29 4.67 -8.36 -13.25
C VAL A 29 4.39 -9.16 -11.98
N ILE A 30 5.23 -10.15 -11.66
CA ILE A 30 5.10 -10.96 -10.45
C ILE A 30 5.31 -10.08 -9.20
N ALA A 31 6.34 -9.22 -9.20
CA ALA A 31 6.61 -8.32 -8.09
C ALA A 31 5.44 -7.36 -7.81
N TYR A 32 4.85 -6.77 -8.86
CA TYR A 32 3.68 -5.91 -8.73
C TYR A 32 2.43 -6.67 -8.28
N LEU A 33 2.23 -7.91 -8.75
CA LEU A 33 1.12 -8.75 -8.29
C LEU A 33 1.23 -9.07 -6.80
N VAL A 34 2.40 -9.51 -6.34
CA VAL A 34 2.64 -9.84 -4.93
C VAL A 34 2.53 -8.58 -4.06
N GLY A 35 3.18 -7.48 -4.46
CA GLY A 35 3.08 -6.21 -3.74
C GLY A 35 1.64 -5.68 -3.68
N GLY A 36 0.92 -5.74 -4.79
CA GLY A 36 -0.49 -5.36 -4.88
C GLY A 36 -1.39 -6.20 -3.98
N LEU A 37 -1.15 -7.52 -3.92
CA LEU A 37 -1.92 -8.43 -3.07
C LEU A 37 -1.71 -8.15 -1.58
N ILE A 38 -0.47 -7.85 -1.17
CA ILE A 38 -0.16 -7.45 0.20
C ILE A 38 -0.88 -6.14 0.55
N VAL A 39 -0.80 -5.12 -0.32
CA VAL A 39 -1.47 -3.83 -0.09
C VAL A 39 -2.99 -4.00 -0.04
N PHE A 40 -3.54 -4.85 -0.92
CA PHE A 40 -4.97 -5.18 -0.91
C PHE A 40 -5.40 -5.80 0.42
N ALA A 41 -4.66 -6.78 0.93
CA ALA A 41 -4.94 -7.41 2.22
C ALA A 41 -4.89 -6.39 3.37
N VAL A 42 -3.89 -5.50 3.38
CA VAL A 42 -3.78 -4.43 4.38
C VAL A 42 -4.98 -3.48 4.34
N MET A 43 -5.43 -3.09 3.15
CA MET A 43 -6.60 -2.21 3.01
C MET A 43 -7.90 -2.90 3.41
N LEU A 44 -8.01 -4.21 3.19
CA LEU A 44 -9.17 -4.99 3.63
C LEU A 44 -9.26 -5.01 5.17
N CYS A 45 -8.16 -5.33 5.85
CA CYS A 45 -8.10 -5.31 7.32
C CYS A 45 -8.36 -3.90 7.88
N LEU A 46 -7.83 -2.86 7.23
CA LEU A 46 -8.14 -1.48 7.64
C LEU A 46 -9.62 -1.14 7.48
N GLY A 47 -10.25 -1.60 6.41
CA GLY A 47 -11.67 -1.41 6.15
C GLY A 47 -12.52 -2.01 7.28
N GLU A 48 -12.24 -3.25 7.65
CA GLU A 48 -12.89 -3.92 8.79
C GLU A 48 -12.73 -3.13 10.09
N LEU A 49 -11.52 -2.65 10.36
CA LEU A 49 -11.22 -1.86 11.55
C LEU A 49 -11.92 -0.50 11.57
N SER A 50 -12.06 0.12 10.39
CA SER A 50 -12.73 1.41 10.23
C SER A 50 -14.24 1.31 10.43
N VAL A 51 -14.85 0.17 10.04
CA VAL A 51 -16.27 -0.12 10.31
C VAL A 51 -16.48 -0.48 11.78
N ALA A 52 -15.61 -1.30 12.36
CA ALA A 52 -15.72 -1.71 13.76
C ALA A 52 -15.50 -0.54 14.74
N MET A 53 -14.71 0.47 14.36
CA MET A 53 -14.43 1.62 15.21
C MET A 53 -14.41 2.93 14.39
N PRO A 54 -15.58 3.57 14.16
CA PRO A 54 -15.69 4.79 13.36
C PRO A 54 -15.22 6.02 14.16
N TYR A 55 -13.95 6.05 14.53
CA TYR A 55 -13.33 7.17 15.24
C TYR A 55 -12.78 8.19 14.24
N LYS A 56 -12.89 9.48 14.57
CA LYS A 56 -12.27 10.53 13.76
C LYS A 56 -10.75 10.50 14.02
N GLY A 57 -9.96 10.05 13.05
CA GLY A 57 -8.50 9.97 13.19
C GLY A 57 -7.83 9.26 12.01
N ALA A 58 -6.50 9.27 11.99
CA ALA A 58 -5.71 8.54 11.00
C ALA A 58 -5.45 7.08 11.46
N PHE A 59 -4.76 6.31 10.62
CA PHE A 59 -4.36 4.93 10.90
C PHE A 59 -3.66 4.74 12.27
N HIS A 60 -2.95 5.77 12.75
CA HIS A 60 -2.25 5.73 14.03
C HIS A 60 -3.14 5.49 15.26
N VAL A 61 -4.44 5.83 15.19
CA VAL A 61 -5.40 5.63 16.31
C VAL A 61 -5.66 4.14 16.49
N TYR A 62 -5.75 3.41 15.38
CA TYR A 62 -5.91 1.97 15.38
C TYR A 62 -4.67 1.26 15.91
N VAL A 63 -3.48 1.67 15.46
CA VAL A 63 -2.20 1.09 15.91
C VAL A 63 -2.01 1.30 17.41
N LYS A 64 -2.28 2.51 17.90
CA LYS A 64 -2.20 2.86 19.34
C LYS A 64 -3.16 2.03 20.21
N LYS A 65 -4.25 1.51 19.64
CA LYS A 65 -5.24 0.74 20.40
C LYS A 65 -4.98 -0.76 20.37
N TYR A 66 -4.48 -1.29 19.26
CA TYR A 66 -4.36 -2.74 19.05
C TYR A 66 -2.92 -3.28 19.09
N ILE A 67 -1.90 -2.45 18.90
CA ILE A 67 -0.50 -2.90 18.75
C ILE A 67 0.42 -2.40 19.89
N GLY A 68 0.17 -1.22 20.48
CA GLY A 68 1.00 -0.70 21.59
C GLY A 68 0.66 0.75 21.99
N PRO A 69 1.26 1.31 23.07
CA PRO A 69 0.95 2.66 23.57
C PRO A 69 1.27 3.81 22.60
#